data_AF-A0A6I9PYL8-F1
#
_entry.id   AF-A0A6I9PYL8-F1
#
_cell.length_a   1.000
_cell.length_b   1.000
_cell.length_c   1.000
_cell.angle_alpha   90.00
_cell.angle_beta   90.00
_cell.angle_gamma   90.00
#
_symmetry.space_group_name_H-M   'P 1'
#
loop_
_entity.id
_entity.type
_entity.pdbx_description
1 polymer ?
#
loop_
_entity_poly.entity_id
_entity_poly.type
_entity_poly.pdbx_seq_one_letter_code
_entity_poly.pdbx_strand_id
1 'polypeptide(L)'
;METIELCMLLLSTLAASVQTYQLREATVYWDAAQKSVLLKEGVMESEGGAYGFFNDTLLLSGWGVLEISAGHGAGSTQEDETTFFLAGYLEGYLTAGQMFSHYSNMYPQFLKDEKVLNPLKRFLSKQDQWSREQVRLRRHSDPLWKHLGLILAQLDGLQAGAARWAKSKHREPLSAFALQFLNGVGDLLDLVPSLTPRSNSSSAAGALRTPGMGHCTALIKVLPGFENLLFGHSSWYTYAATMRIYKHWDFRVSDTHTATGKMSFSSYP
;
A
#
# COMPACT_ATOMS: atom_id res chain seq x y z
N MET A 1 16.33 -22.63 -67.41
CA MET A 1 16.62 -23.17 -66.07
C MET A 1 16.95 -21.99 -65.18
N GLU A 2 15.93 -21.40 -64.55
CA GLU A 2 16.08 -20.43 -63.47
C GLU A 2 15.26 -20.97 -62.30
N THR A 3 15.95 -21.35 -61.23
CA THR A 3 15.36 -21.89 -60.01
C THR A 3 15.02 -20.74 -59.08
N ILE A 4 13.73 -20.52 -58.87
CA ILE A 4 13.18 -19.59 -57.88
C ILE A 4 13.28 -20.27 -56.51
N GLU A 5 14.13 -19.74 -55.62
CA GLU A 5 14.13 -20.15 -54.21
C GLU A 5 12.99 -19.44 -53.47
N LEU A 6 12.03 -20.24 -53.00
CA LEU A 6 10.88 -19.83 -52.22
C LEU A 6 11.30 -19.73 -50.73
N CYS A 7 11.54 -18.52 -50.23
CA CYS A 7 11.71 -18.27 -48.80
C CYS A 7 10.37 -18.51 -48.06
N MET A 8 10.27 -19.62 -47.33
CA MET A 8 9.17 -19.83 -46.38
C MET A 8 9.38 -18.99 -45.12
N LEU A 9 8.63 -17.89 -45.01
CA LEU A 9 8.47 -17.12 -43.77
C LEU A 9 7.63 -17.95 -42.77
N LEU A 10 8.30 -18.48 -41.75
CA LEU A 10 7.67 -19.01 -40.54
C LEU A 10 6.98 -17.86 -39.79
N LEU A 11 5.66 -17.76 -39.94
CA LEU A 11 4.80 -16.96 -39.07
C LEU A 11 4.78 -17.61 -37.68
N SER A 12 5.65 -17.13 -36.78
CA SER A 12 5.51 -17.39 -35.36
C SER A 12 4.27 -16.63 -34.86
N THR A 13 3.21 -17.38 -34.59
CA THR A 13 2.05 -16.85 -33.87
C THR A 13 2.50 -16.47 -32.47
N LEU A 14 2.79 -15.18 -32.24
CA LEU A 14 2.78 -14.61 -30.89
C LEU A 14 1.36 -14.79 -30.36
N ALA A 15 1.14 -15.83 -29.56
CA ALA A 15 -0.03 -15.90 -28.71
C ALA A 15 0.08 -14.74 -27.73
N ALA A 16 -0.57 -13.62 -28.05
CA ALA A 16 -0.79 -12.56 -27.08
C ALA A 16 -1.54 -13.22 -25.92
N SER A 17 -0.90 -13.33 -24.76
CA SER A 17 -1.61 -13.72 -23.55
C SER A 17 -2.68 -12.67 -23.33
N VAL A 18 -3.94 -13.02 -23.54
CA VAL A 18 -5.06 -12.19 -23.11
C VAL A 18 -4.89 -12.10 -21.59
N GLN A 19 -4.45 -10.94 -21.11
CA GLN A 19 -4.38 -10.64 -19.69
C GLN A 19 -5.83 -10.73 -19.18
N THR A 20 -6.20 -11.85 -18.59
CA THR A 20 -7.52 -12.00 -17.99
C THR A 20 -7.57 -11.03 -16.81
N TYR A 21 -8.45 -10.04 -16.91
CA TYR A 21 -8.76 -9.15 -15.79
C TYR A 21 -9.26 -10.03 -14.64
N GLN A 22 -8.42 -10.20 -13.63
CA GLN A 22 -8.71 -11.08 -12.51
C GLN A 22 -9.20 -10.26 -11.34
N LEU A 23 -10.53 -10.22 -11.19
CA LEU A 23 -11.14 -9.95 -9.90
C LEU A 23 -10.66 -11.04 -8.93
N ARG A 24 -10.02 -10.62 -7.84
CA ARG A 24 -9.55 -11.51 -6.79
C ARG A 24 -10.31 -11.20 -5.53
N GLU A 25 -11.12 -12.15 -5.11
CA GLU A 25 -11.95 -12.06 -3.91
C GLU A 25 -11.33 -12.92 -2.82
N ALA A 26 -11.43 -12.48 -1.57
CA ALA A 26 -11.03 -13.29 -0.44
C ALA A 26 -11.71 -12.86 0.86
N THR A 27 -11.76 -13.80 1.79
CA THR A 27 -12.21 -13.60 3.17
C THR A 27 -11.16 -14.14 4.12
N VAL A 28 -10.95 -13.45 5.24
CA VAL A 28 -10.05 -13.87 6.32
C VAL A 28 -10.79 -13.96 7.65
N TYR A 29 -10.45 -15.00 8.40
CA TYR A 29 -10.94 -15.26 9.75
C TYR A 29 -9.77 -15.28 10.73
N TRP A 30 -10.02 -14.77 11.94
CA TRP A 30 -9.09 -14.93 13.04
C TRP A 30 -9.31 -16.28 13.74
N ASP A 31 -8.29 -17.14 13.75
CA ASP A 31 -8.26 -18.34 14.58
C ASP A 31 -7.59 -17.99 15.92
N ALA A 32 -8.41 -17.79 16.95
CA ALA A 32 -7.92 -17.45 18.29
C ALA A 32 -7.14 -18.60 18.97
N ALA A 33 -7.44 -19.87 18.64
CA ALA A 33 -6.77 -21.02 19.23
C ALA A 33 -5.35 -21.17 18.68
N GLN A 34 -5.18 -20.95 17.38
CA GLN A 34 -3.88 -21.01 16.71
C GLN A 34 -3.15 -19.68 16.64
N LYS A 35 -3.80 -18.58 17.03
CA LYS A 35 -3.33 -17.19 16.83
C LYS A 35 -2.88 -16.96 15.40
N SER A 36 -3.71 -17.39 14.45
CA SER A 36 -3.39 -17.44 13.03
C SER A 36 -4.55 -16.90 12.18
N VAL A 37 -4.27 -16.66 10.90
CA VAL A 37 -5.29 -16.22 9.95
C VAL A 37 -5.68 -17.38 9.04
N LEU A 38 -6.96 -17.71 9.02
CA LEU A 38 -7.55 -18.60 8.03
C LEU A 38 -8.00 -17.75 6.83
N LEU A 39 -7.37 -17.98 5.67
CA LEU A 39 -7.68 -17.33 4.41
C LEU A 39 -8.54 -18.26 3.53
N LYS A 40 -9.64 -17.73 3.00
CA LYS A 40 -10.45 -18.36 1.96
C LYS A 40 -10.43 -17.48 0.70
N GLU A 41 -10.00 -18.05 -0.41
CA GLU A 41 -9.91 -17.38 -1.71
C GLU A 41 -11.18 -17.59 -2.54
N GLY A 42 -11.53 -16.62 -3.38
CA GLY A 42 -12.67 -16.69 -4.31
C GLY A 42 -14.04 -16.52 -3.66
N VAL A 43 -14.10 -16.08 -2.40
CA VAL A 43 -15.35 -15.88 -1.66
C VAL A 43 -15.30 -14.61 -0.82
N MET A 44 -16.43 -13.91 -0.73
CA MET A 44 -16.69 -12.79 0.17
C MET A 44 -17.78 -13.17 1.16
N GLU A 45 -17.40 -13.68 2.32
CA GLU A 45 -18.33 -14.09 3.38
C GLU A 45 -18.41 -12.95 4.41
N SER A 46 -19.61 -12.35 4.57
CA SER A 46 -19.84 -11.22 5.49
C SER A 46 -19.55 -11.52 6.95
N GLU A 47 -19.59 -12.80 7.31
CA GLU A 47 -19.27 -13.32 8.64
C GLU A 47 -17.76 -13.41 8.92
N GLY A 48 -16.92 -13.14 7.92
CA GLY A 48 -15.48 -13.03 8.08
C GLY A 48 -15.04 -11.87 8.96
N GLY A 49 -13.83 -11.98 9.51
CA GLY A 49 -13.23 -10.88 10.25
C GLY A 49 -12.81 -9.72 9.33
N ALA A 50 -12.39 -10.03 8.09
CA ALA A 50 -12.37 -9.10 6.97
C ALA A 50 -12.63 -9.82 5.65
N TYR A 51 -13.29 -9.16 4.71
CA TYR A 51 -13.56 -9.68 3.36
C TYR A 51 -13.54 -8.56 2.34
N GLY A 52 -13.38 -8.91 1.07
CA GLY A 52 -13.33 -7.92 0.00
C GLY A 52 -12.68 -8.45 -1.26
N PHE A 53 -12.31 -7.53 -2.14
CA PHE A 53 -11.76 -7.86 -3.44
C PHE A 53 -10.73 -6.85 -3.92
N PHE A 54 -9.89 -7.33 -4.83
CA PHE A 54 -9.05 -6.49 -5.66
C PHE A 54 -9.36 -6.74 -7.14
N ASN A 55 -9.81 -5.70 -7.83
CA ASN A 55 -10.05 -5.69 -9.26
C ASN A 55 -8.87 -5.00 -9.97
N ASP A 56 -8.06 -5.79 -10.67
CA ASP A 56 -6.87 -5.28 -11.38
C ASP A 56 -7.25 -4.69 -12.75
N THR A 57 -7.78 -3.46 -12.73
CA THR A 57 -8.10 -2.70 -13.95
C THR A 57 -7.02 -1.68 -14.32
N LEU A 58 -5.80 -1.80 -13.78
CA LEU A 58 -4.74 -0.80 -13.96
C LEU A 58 -4.45 -0.52 -15.44
N LEU A 59 -4.37 -1.56 -16.27
CA LEU A 59 -4.11 -1.42 -17.71
C LEU A 59 -5.33 -0.94 -18.53
N LEU A 60 -6.53 -1.02 -17.96
CA LEU A 60 -7.78 -0.62 -18.62
C LEU A 60 -8.16 0.83 -18.30
N SER A 61 -8.08 1.23 -17.03
CA SER A 61 -8.57 2.52 -16.53
C SER A 61 -7.47 3.41 -15.94
N GLY A 62 -6.26 2.90 -15.78
CA GLY A 62 -5.21 3.54 -14.98
C GLY A 62 -5.34 3.31 -13.47
N TRP A 63 -6.31 2.51 -13.02
CA TRP A 63 -6.56 2.22 -11.61
C TRP A 63 -6.84 0.74 -11.36
N GLY A 64 -6.19 0.15 -10.36
CA GLY A 64 -6.77 -0.98 -9.63
C GLY A 64 -7.84 -0.47 -8.66
N VAL A 65 -8.80 -1.33 -8.30
CA VAL A 65 -9.83 -1.02 -7.29
C VAL A 65 -9.76 -2.06 -6.18
N LEU A 66 -9.56 -1.61 -4.95
CA LEU A 66 -9.54 -2.46 -3.75
C LEU A 66 -10.73 -2.10 -2.87
N GLU A 67 -11.51 -3.08 -2.45
CA GLU A 67 -12.54 -2.92 -1.45
C GLU A 67 -12.28 -3.89 -0.29
N ILE A 68 -12.32 -3.37 0.94
CA ILE A 68 -12.14 -4.15 2.17
C ILE A 68 -13.22 -3.74 3.17
N SER A 69 -13.96 -4.72 3.64
CA SER A 69 -14.86 -4.60 4.78
C SER A 69 -14.29 -5.39 5.97
N ALA A 70 -14.24 -4.79 7.16
CA ALA A 70 -13.65 -5.43 8.34
C ALA A 70 -14.43 -5.12 9.63
N GLY A 71 -14.54 -6.12 10.52
CA GLY A 71 -15.24 -5.97 11.80
C GLY A 71 -16.77 -6.05 11.72
N HIS A 72 -17.31 -6.56 10.61
CA HIS A 72 -18.75 -6.70 10.39
C HIS A 72 -19.30 -8.10 10.69
N GLY A 73 -18.45 -9.13 10.81
CA GLY A 73 -18.90 -10.51 11.01
C GLY A 73 -19.64 -10.72 12.32
N ALA A 74 -20.72 -11.51 12.31
CA ALA A 74 -21.53 -11.74 13.50
C ALA A 74 -20.81 -12.68 14.49
N GLY A 75 -20.90 -12.35 15.78
CA GLY A 75 -20.51 -13.24 16.86
C GLY A 75 -19.05 -13.15 17.33
N SER A 76 -18.20 -12.31 16.72
CA SER A 76 -16.90 -11.98 17.29
C SER A 76 -16.95 -10.61 17.97
N THR A 77 -16.80 -10.58 19.30
CA THR A 77 -16.28 -9.41 20.01
C THR A 77 -14.79 -9.28 19.70
N GLN A 78 -14.47 -9.13 18.42
CA GLN A 78 -13.11 -9.06 17.93
C GLN A 78 -12.50 -7.73 18.37
N GLU A 79 -11.33 -7.81 19.02
CA GLU A 79 -10.60 -6.61 19.40
C GLU A 79 -10.27 -5.78 18.16
N ASP A 80 -10.42 -4.46 18.26
CA ASP A 80 -10.19 -3.54 17.14
C ASP A 80 -8.80 -3.72 16.52
N GLU A 81 -7.76 -4.01 17.32
CA GLU A 81 -6.41 -4.33 16.82
C GLU A 81 -6.42 -5.56 15.89
N THR A 82 -7.20 -6.60 16.22
CA THR A 82 -7.34 -7.79 15.38
C THR A 82 -8.11 -7.46 14.10
N THR A 83 -9.13 -6.59 14.17
CA THR A 83 -9.87 -6.12 12.99
C THR A 83 -8.94 -5.40 12.01
N PHE A 84 -8.14 -4.44 12.49
CA PHE A 84 -7.16 -3.72 11.67
C PHE A 84 -6.09 -4.68 11.11
N PHE A 85 -5.60 -5.64 11.92
CA PHE A 85 -4.67 -6.66 11.46
C PHE A 85 -5.25 -7.52 10.33
N LEU A 86 -6.49 -8.00 10.44
CA LEU A 86 -7.12 -8.78 9.38
C LEU A 86 -7.36 -7.96 8.11
N ALA A 87 -7.77 -6.69 8.25
CA ALA A 87 -7.92 -5.79 7.11
C ALA A 87 -6.59 -5.61 6.37
N GLY A 88 -5.51 -5.36 7.11
CA GLY A 88 -4.16 -5.30 6.55
C GLY A 88 -3.76 -6.62 5.89
N TYR A 89 -4.00 -7.76 6.53
CA TYR A 89 -3.69 -9.07 5.98
C TYR A 89 -4.39 -9.30 4.65
N LEU A 90 -5.68 -8.99 4.58
CA LEU A 90 -6.45 -9.16 3.35
C LEU A 90 -5.92 -8.25 2.24
N GLU A 91 -5.65 -6.98 2.54
CA GLU A 91 -5.00 -6.05 1.60
C GLU A 91 -3.69 -6.62 1.09
N GLY A 92 -2.79 -6.99 2.00
CA GLY A 92 -1.46 -7.48 1.67
C GLY A 92 -1.51 -8.73 0.80
N TYR A 93 -2.43 -9.65 1.08
CA TYR A 93 -2.61 -10.85 0.25
C TYR A 93 -3.11 -10.50 -1.16
N LEU A 94 -4.13 -9.65 -1.24
CA LEU A 94 -4.76 -9.29 -2.51
C LEU A 94 -3.86 -8.40 -3.37
N THR A 95 -3.08 -7.48 -2.82
CA THR A 95 -2.30 -6.50 -3.59
C THR A 95 -0.81 -6.83 -3.71
N ALA A 96 -0.31 -7.88 -3.02
CA ALA A 96 1.10 -8.25 -2.98
C ALA A 96 1.82 -8.16 -4.34
N GLY A 97 1.25 -8.77 -5.39
CA GLY A 97 1.86 -8.74 -6.72
C GLY A 97 2.15 -7.32 -7.23
N GLN A 98 1.23 -6.38 -7.01
CA GLN A 98 1.44 -4.97 -7.36
C GLN A 98 2.37 -4.26 -6.38
N MET A 99 2.37 -4.60 -5.09
CA MET A 99 3.31 -4.04 -4.10
C MET A 99 4.77 -4.36 -4.49
N PHE A 100 5.05 -5.59 -4.93
CA PHE A 100 6.38 -5.97 -5.43
C PHE A 100 6.81 -5.11 -6.62
N SER A 101 5.95 -4.97 -7.62
CA SER A 101 6.23 -4.15 -8.80
C SER A 101 6.39 -2.66 -8.45
N HIS A 102 5.52 -2.14 -7.58
CA HIS A 102 5.57 -0.75 -7.16
C HIS A 102 6.85 -0.45 -6.36
N TYR A 103 7.26 -1.36 -5.46
CA TYR A 103 8.54 -1.25 -4.77
C TYR A 103 9.73 -1.23 -5.75
N SER A 104 9.75 -2.12 -6.75
CA SER A 104 10.78 -2.12 -7.79
C SER A 104 10.85 -0.80 -8.57
N ASN A 105 9.71 -0.17 -8.83
CA ASN A 105 9.65 1.13 -9.52
C ASN A 105 10.12 2.29 -8.64
N MET A 106 9.71 2.29 -7.36
CA MET A 106 9.93 3.41 -6.44
C MET A 106 11.30 3.40 -5.77
N TYR A 107 11.86 2.21 -5.51
CA TYR A 107 13.19 2.07 -4.89
C TYR A 107 14.28 2.94 -5.55
N PRO A 108 14.51 2.89 -6.89
CA PRO A 108 15.54 3.69 -7.53
C PRO A 108 15.25 5.20 -7.59
N GLN A 109 14.02 5.64 -7.27
CA GLN A 109 13.68 7.07 -7.21
C GLN A 109 14.33 7.74 -5.99
N PHE A 110 14.46 7.00 -4.89
CA PHE A 110 14.99 7.50 -3.62
C PHE A 110 16.41 7.02 -3.32
N LEU A 111 16.71 5.76 -3.63
CA LEU A 111 17.92 5.09 -3.18
C LEU A 111 18.88 4.85 -4.34
N LYS A 112 19.58 5.92 -4.73
CA LYS A 112 20.64 5.89 -5.75
C LYS A 112 22.05 5.78 -5.15
N ASP A 113 22.23 6.29 -3.94
CA ASP A 113 23.49 6.23 -3.20
C ASP A 113 23.36 5.23 -2.04
N GLU A 114 24.12 4.14 -2.12
CA GLU A 114 24.14 3.10 -1.07
C GLU A 114 24.57 3.65 0.30
N LYS A 115 25.29 4.79 0.34
CA LYS A 115 25.67 5.46 1.60
C LYS A 115 24.46 5.92 2.41
N VAL A 116 23.31 6.18 1.77
CA VAL A 116 22.08 6.61 2.44
C VAL A 116 21.24 5.42 2.93
N LEU A 117 21.41 4.24 2.33
CA LEU A 117 20.61 3.06 2.63
C LEU A 117 20.71 2.61 4.09
N ASN A 118 21.93 2.51 4.62
CA ASN A 118 22.16 2.05 5.99
C ASN A 118 21.66 3.05 7.05
N PRO A 119 21.94 4.37 6.93
CA PRO A 119 21.30 5.39 7.77
C PRO A 119 19.77 5.34 7.71
N LEU A 120 19.19 5.19 6.52
CA LEU A 120 17.73 5.14 6.35
C LEU A 120 17.11 3.91 7.02
N LYS A 121 17.66 2.72 6.77
CA LYS A 121 17.23 1.48 7.44
C LYS A 121 17.28 1.61 8.96
N ARG A 122 18.35 2.22 9.48
CA ARG A 122 18.50 2.47 10.92
C ARG A 122 17.47 3.44 11.45
N PHE A 123 17.17 4.51 10.72
CA PHE A 123 16.16 5.49 11.10
C PHE A 123 14.77 4.84 11.19
N LEU A 124 14.33 4.18 10.11
CA LEU A 124 13.02 3.54 10.06
C LEU A 124 12.88 2.43 11.12
N SER A 125 13.91 1.62 11.33
CA SER A 125 13.92 0.59 12.39
C SER A 125 13.80 1.21 13.79
N LYS A 126 14.51 2.30 14.08
CA LYS A 126 14.40 2.99 15.37
C LYS A 126 13.04 3.66 15.56
N GLN A 127 12.49 4.26 14.50
CA GLN A 127 11.18 4.91 14.54
C GLN A 127 10.06 3.89 14.79
N ASP A 128 10.10 2.73 14.13
CA ASP A 128 9.14 1.64 14.38
C ASP A 128 9.25 1.11 15.81
N GLN A 129 10.47 0.82 16.28
CA GLN A 129 10.70 0.36 17.66
C GLN A 129 10.18 1.36 18.70
N TRP A 130 10.47 2.65 18.52
CA TRP A 130 10.00 3.70 19.40
C TRP A 130 8.47 3.80 19.39
N SER A 131 7.85 3.75 18.21
CA SER A 131 6.39 3.81 18.05
C SER A 131 5.70 2.67 18.79
N ARG A 132 6.18 1.44 18.61
CA ARG A 132 5.67 0.25 19.29
C ARG A 132 5.82 0.34 20.81
N GLU A 133 6.95 0.86 21.30
CA GLU A 133 7.15 1.05 22.73
C GLU A 133 6.18 2.10 23.31
N GLN A 134 5.94 3.20 22.61
CA GLN A 134 4.95 4.19 23.06
C GLN A 134 3.52 3.63 23.07
N VAL A 135 3.13 2.86 22.05
CA VAL A 135 1.83 2.15 22.04
C VAL A 135 1.73 1.22 23.25
N ARG A 136 2.75 0.38 23.49
CA ARG A 136 2.78 -0.55 24.63
C ARG A 136 2.58 0.17 25.97
N LEU A 137 3.21 1.34 26.15
CA LEU A 137 3.16 2.11 27.38
C LEU A 137 1.86 2.88 27.58
N ARG A 138 1.21 3.33 26.50
CA ARG A 138 0.20 4.42 26.58
C ARG A 138 -1.15 4.10 25.95
N ARG A 139 -1.31 3.00 25.20
CA ARG A 139 -2.57 2.69 24.48
C ARG A 139 -3.81 2.59 25.36
N HIS A 140 -3.64 2.28 26.65
CA HIS A 140 -4.76 2.14 27.59
C HIS A 140 -5.16 3.46 28.26
N SER A 141 -4.33 4.50 28.17
CA SER A 141 -4.55 5.79 28.84
C SER A 141 -4.65 6.99 27.88
N ASP A 142 -4.23 6.83 26.63
CA ASP A 142 -4.18 7.91 25.64
C ASP A 142 -4.73 7.43 24.29
N PRO A 143 -5.85 8.01 23.81
CA PRO A 143 -6.46 7.66 22.53
C PRO A 143 -5.52 7.78 21.33
N LEU A 144 -4.55 8.70 21.35
CA LEU A 144 -3.57 8.86 20.26
C LEU A 144 -2.75 7.58 20.09
N TRP A 145 -2.22 7.05 21.20
CA TRP A 145 -1.40 5.84 21.18
C TRP A 145 -2.23 4.57 20.93
N LYS A 146 -3.51 4.58 21.33
CA LYS A 146 -4.45 3.53 20.94
C LYS A 146 -4.62 3.47 19.42
N HIS A 147 -4.88 4.60 18.77
CA HIS A 147 -5.04 4.69 17.32
C HIS A 147 -3.75 4.35 16.57
N LEU A 148 -2.58 4.77 17.08
CA LEU A 148 -1.31 4.35 16.51
C LEU A 148 -1.15 2.82 16.57
N GLY A 149 -1.60 2.18 17.65
CA GLY A 149 -1.65 0.72 17.77
C GLY A 149 -2.50 0.06 16.67
N LEU A 150 -3.65 0.63 16.34
CA LEU A 150 -4.51 0.14 15.25
C LEU A 150 -3.82 0.25 13.88
N ILE A 151 -3.18 1.38 13.60
CA ILE A 151 -2.43 1.59 12.34
C ILE A 151 -1.25 0.60 12.24
N LEU A 152 -0.51 0.39 13.33
CA LEU A 152 0.58 -0.58 13.35
C LEU A 152 0.07 -2.02 13.19
N ALA A 153 -1.08 -2.36 13.79
CA ALA A 153 -1.69 -3.68 13.60
C ALA A 153 -2.07 -3.92 12.13
N GLN A 154 -2.61 -2.90 11.43
CA GLN A 154 -2.87 -2.99 9.99
C GLN A 154 -1.59 -3.16 9.17
N LEU A 155 -0.51 -2.46 9.52
CA LEU A 155 0.79 -2.62 8.85
C LEU A 155 1.37 -4.04 9.07
N ASP A 156 1.26 -4.58 10.28
CA ASP A 156 1.67 -5.95 10.61
C ASP A 156 0.85 -6.97 9.81
N GLY A 157 -0.46 -6.73 9.72
CA GLY A 157 -1.37 -7.48 8.86
C GLY A 157 -0.93 -7.45 7.40
N LEU A 158 -0.69 -6.26 6.84
CA LEU A 158 -0.24 -6.04 5.47
C LEU A 158 1.00 -6.87 5.15
N GLN A 159 2.00 -6.85 6.04
CA GLN A 159 3.21 -7.65 5.88
C GLN A 159 2.90 -9.15 5.93
N ALA A 160 2.08 -9.61 6.87
CA ALA A 160 1.72 -11.02 7.01
C ALA A 160 0.93 -11.56 5.79
N GLY A 161 -0.02 -10.78 5.28
CA GLY A 161 -0.79 -11.10 4.08
C GLY A 161 0.09 -11.18 2.84
N ALA A 162 0.96 -10.17 2.64
CA ALA A 162 1.90 -10.16 1.54
C ALA A 162 2.89 -11.33 1.60
N ALA A 163 3.35 -11.70 2.81
CA ALA A 163 4.21 -12.86 3.02
C ALA A 163 3.49 -14.19 2.73
N ARG A 164 2.19 -14.30 3.09
CA ARG A 164 1.37 -15.47 2.73
C ARG A 164 1.25 -15.62 1.23
N TRP A 165 0.99 -14.54 0.51
CA TRP A 165 0.95 -14.54 -0.95
C TRP A 165 2.31 -14.91 -1.56
N ALA A 166 3.41 -14.34 -1.06
CA ALA A 166 4.74 -14.65 -1.55
C ALA A 166 5.06 -16.15 -1.39
N LYS A 167 4.70 -16.73 -0.24
CA LYS A 167 4.83 -18.17 0.01
C LYS A 167 4.02 -19.01 -0.98
N SER A 168 2.78 -18.64 -1.30
CA SER A 168 1.96 -19.37 -2.28
C SER A 168 2.49 -19.25 -3.71
N LYS A 169 3.33 -18.25 -3.99
CA LYS A 169 4.05 -18.05 -5.25
C LYS A 169 5.51 -18.55 -5.21
N HIS A 170 5.91 -19.26 -4.17
CA HIS A 170 7.29 -19.75 -3.98
C HIS A 170 8.35 -18.62 -4.11
N ARG A 171 8.06 -17.45 -3.53
CA ARG A 171 8.90 -16.26 -3.57
C ARG A 171 9.25 -15.81 -2.16
N GLU A 172 10.42 -15.17 -2.02
CA GLU A 172 10.77 -14.44 -0.81
C GLU A 172 9.79 -13.28 -0.55
N PRO A 173 9.27 -13.13 0.69
CA PRO A 173 8.43 -12.00 1.08
C PRO A 173 9.13 -10.64 0.95
N LEU A 174 8.33 -9.58 0.76
CA LEU A 174 8.84 -8.22 0.95
C LEU A 174 9.36 -8.05 2.39
N SER A 175 10.56 -7.51 2.53
CA SER A 175 11.14 -7.22 3.84
C SER A 175 10.34 -6.13 4.59
N ALA A 176 10.43 -6.10 5.92
CA ALA A 176 9.84 -5.03 6.72
C ALA A 176 10.29 -3.63 6.25
N PHE A 177 11.56 -3.48 5.86
CA PHE A 177 12.07 -2.24 5.27
C PHE A 177 11.35 -1.85 3.99
N ALA A 178 10.99 -2.82 3.12
CA ALA A 178 10.27 -2.52 1.88
C ALA A 178 8.85 -2.00 2.17
N LEU A 179 8.15 -2.56 3.16
CA LEU A 179 6.83 -2.05 3.57
C LEU A 179 6.93 -0.66 4.22
N GLN A 180 7.91 -0.45 5.09
CA GLN A 180 8.18 0.87 5.68
C GLN A 180 8.54 1.90 4.62
N PHE A 181 9.33 1.50 3.62
CA PHE A 181 9.70 2.35 2.49
C PHE A 181 8.46 2.77 1.69
N LEU A 182 7.58 1.83 1.33
CA LEU A 182 6.37 2.12 0.56
C LEU A 182 5.40 3.04 1.31
N ASN A 183 5.21 2.82 2.62
CA ASN A 183 4.34 3.67 3.44
C ASN A 183 4.96 5.04 3.74
N GLY A 184 6.29 5.14 3.79
CA GLY A 184 7.01 6.35 4.13
C GLY A 184 7.41 7.21 2.93
N VAL A 185 7.00 6.89 1.69
CA VAL A 185 7.44 7.58 0.46
C VAL A 185 7.34 9.11 0.55
N GLY A 186 6.30 9.63 1.23
CA GLY A 186 6.18 11.06 1.52
C GLY A 186 7.32 11.58 2.40
N ASP A 187 7.53 10.99 3.58
CA ASP A 187 8.61 11.33 4.51
C ASP A 187 10.01 11.15 3.92
N LEU A 188 10.17 10.18 3.01
CA LEU A 188 11.45 9.92 2.34
C LEU A 188 11.92 11.10 1.50
N LEU A 189 11.03 11.97 1.03
CA LEU A 189 11.38 13.17 0.27
C LEU A 189 12.26 14.12 1.09
N ASP A 190 12.04 14.20 2.39
CA ASP A 190 12.79 15.06 3.31
C ASP A 190 13.92 14.29 4.02
N LEU A 191 13.64 13.03 4.36
CA LEU A 191 14.55 12.20 5.13
C LEU A 191 15.79 11.79 4.34
N VAL A 192 15.64 11.39 3.06
CA VAL A 192 16.78 10.97 2.22
C VAL A 192 17.80 12.09 2.04
N PRO A 193 17.41 13.33 1.64
CA PRO A 193 18.35 14.45 1.59
C PRO A 193 19.00 14.77 2.93
N SER A 194 18.25 14.65 4.03
CA SER A 194 18.75 14.93 5.40
C SER A 194 19.79 13.92 5.87
N LEU A 195 19.70 12.67 5.41
CA LEU A 195 20.65 11.60 5.70
C LEU A 195 21.82 11.53 4.71
N THR A 196 21.77 12.30 3.62
CA THR A 196 22.84 12.34 2.62
C THR A 196 24.01 13.16 3.15
N PRO A 197 25.24 12.60 3.24
CA PRO A 197 26.40 13.34 3.72
C PRO A 197 26.61 14.63 2.93
N ARG A 198 26.74 15.78 3.62
CA ARG A 198 27.17 17.02 2.98
C ARG A 198 28.61 16.84 2.48
N SER A 199 28.80 16.81 1.18
CA SER A 199 30.13 16.99 0.60
C SER A 199 30.63 18.39 0.95
N ASN A 200 31.89 18.51 1.39
CA ASN A 200 32.60 19.77 1.63
C ASN A 200 32.92 20.52 0.31
N SER A 201 31.97 20.60 -0.62
CA SER A 201 32.07 21.46 -1.79
C SER A 201 31.41 22.79 -1.48
N SER A 202 32.24 23.81 -1.26
CA SER A 202 31.94 25.23 -1.06
C SER A 202 31.30 25.92 -2.27
N SER A 203 30.43 25.23 -3.03
CA SER A 203 29.73 25.76 -4.21
C SER A 203 28.21 25.58 -4.18
N ALA A 204 27.61 25.16 -3.05
CA ALA A 204 26.15 24.98 -2.94
C ALA A 204 25.48 25.87 -1.87
N ALA A 205 26.11 26.99 -1.51
CA ALA A 205 25.54 27.97 -0.57
C ALA A 205 24.42 28.87 -1.15
N GLY A 206 23.82 28.48 -2.28
CA GLY A 206 22.78 29.29 -2.95
C GLY A 206 21.72 28.52 -3.74
N ALA A 207 21.86 27.20 -3.89
CA ALA A 207 20.76 26.39 -4.38
C ALA A 207 20.06 25.82 -3.16
N LEU A 208 19.09 26.57 -2.63
CA LEU A 208 17.99 25.98 -1.90
C LEU A 208 17.53 24.80 -2.77
N ARG A 209 17.92 23.58 -2.37
CA ARG A 209 17.46 22.34 -2.96
C ARG A 209 15.98 22.27 -2.64
N THR A 210 15.16 23.01 -3.36
CA THR A 210 13.78 22.62 -3.57
C THR A 210 13.87 21.30 -4.31
N PRO A 211 13.47 20.16 -3.71
CA PRO A 211 13.09 19.03 -4.56
C PRO A 211 12.03 19.61 -5.50
N GLY A 212 12.23 19.53 -6.82
CA GLY A 212 11.30 20.06 -7.83
C GLY A 212 9.95 19.33 -7.87
N MET A 213 9.47 18.81 -6.75
CA MET A 213 8.26 17.99 -6.62
C MET A 213 7.55 18.44 -5.35
N GLY A 214 6.67 19.42 -5.52
CA GLY A 214 5.94 19.95 -4.38
C GLY A 214 4.82 20.87 -4.79
N HIS A 215 3.93 20.50 -5.71
CA HIS A 215 2.60 21.10 -5.78
C HIS A 215 1.58 20.06 -6.26
N CYS A 216 1.04 19.27 -5.34
CA CYS A 216 -0.32 18.81 -5.59
C CYS A 216 -1.21 20.06 -5.72
N THR A 217 -2.12 20.07 -6.69
CA THR A 217 -3.07 21.17 -6.85
C THR A 217 -4.41 20.76 -6.24
N ALA A 218 -4.99 21.60 -5.39
CA ALA A 218 -6.33 21.42 -4.85
C ALA A 218 -7.24 22.58 -5.25
N LEU A 219 -8.51 22.28 -5.52
CA LEU A 219 -9.53 23.28 -5.79
C LEU A 219 -10.78 22.97 -4.95
N ILE A 220 -11.23 23.96 -4.18
CA ILE A 220 -12.50 23.93 -3.48
C ILE A 220 -13.40 24.98 -4.14
N LYS A 221 -14.49 24.55 -4.77
CA LYS A 221 -15.34 25.42 -5.59
C LYS A 221 -16.78 25.37 -5.10
N VAL A 222 -17.26 26.50 -4.57
CA VAL A 222 -18.68 26.78 -4.35
C VAL A 222 -19.31 27.16 -5.69
N LEU A 223 -20.42 26.51 -6.05
CA LEU A 223 -21.17 26.84 -7.26
C LEU A 223 -21.94 28.17 -7.13
N PRO A 224 -22.23 28.89 -8.24
CA PRO A 224 -22.71 30.27 -8.19
C PRO A 224 -24.02 30.49 -7.40
N GLY A 225 -24.88 29.49 -7.30
CA GLY A 225 -26.13 29.53 -6.53
C GLY A 225 -26.04 28.89 -5.14
N PHE A 226 -24.83 28.59 -4.64
CA PHE A 226 -24.60 27.82 -3.40
C PHE A 226 -25.24 26.43 -3.41
N GLU A 227 -25.53 25.88 -4.59
CA GLU A 227 -26.22 24.61 -4.76
C GLU A 227 -25.31 23.40 -4.51
N ASN A 228 -23.99 23.60 -4.60
CA ASN A 228 -23.03 22.54 -4.35
C ASN A 228 -21.65 23.08 -3.97
N LEU A 229 -20.85 22.19 -3.37
CA LEU A 229 -19.45 22.40 -3.04
C LEU A 229 -18.62 21.26 -3.66
N LEU A 230 -17.80 21.60 -4.65
CA LEU A 230 -16.94 20.67 -5.36
C LEU A 230 -15.52 20.69 -4.79
N PHE A 231 -14.91 19.51 -4.71
CA PHE A 231 -13.53 19.32 -4.25
C PHE A 231 -12.75 18.59 -5.33
N GLY A 232 -11.63 19.16 -5.76
CA GLY A 232 -10.72 18.56 -6.73
C GLY A 232 -9.30 18.51 -6.19
N HIS A 233 -8.57 17.44 -6.48
CA HIS A 233 -7.16 17.28 -6.13
C HIS A 233 -6.39 16.60 -7.27
N SER A 234 -5.20 17.11 -7.59
CA SER A 234 -4.31 16.58 -8.61
C SER A 234 -2.92 16.40 -8.00
N SER A 235 -2.53 15.14 -7.77
CA SER A 235 -1.19 14.82 -7.29
C SER A 235 -0.16 14.95 -8.41
N TRP A 236 0.92 15.68 -8.16
CA TRP A 236 2.05 15.80 -9.09
C TRP A 236 3.20 14.95 -8.57
N TYR A 237 3.59 13.93 -9.33
CA TYR A 237 4.58 12.99 -8.86
C TYR A 237 5.30 12.27 -10.01
N THR A 238 6.35 11.51 -9.69
CA THR A 238 7.12 10.76 -10.70
C THR A 238 6.26 9.75 -11.44
N TYR A 239 6.49 9.56 -12.73
CA TYR A 239 5.78 8.55 -13.52
C TYR A 239 6.03 7.12 -13.04
N ALA A 240 7.14 6.87 -12.34
CA ALA A 240 7.39 5.57 -11.69
C ALA A 240 6.31 5.18 -10.66
N ALA A 241 5.59 6.17 -10.12
CA ALA A 241 4.52 5.97 -9.15
C ALA A 241 3.13 5.79 -9.79
N THR A 242 3.02 5.61 -11.11
CA THR A 242 1.71 5.55 -11.81
C THR A 242 0.99 4.21 -11.67
N MET A 243 1.50 3.28 -10.85
CA MET A 243 0.72 2.13 -10.39
C MET A 243 -0.24 2.60 -9.30
N ARG A 244 -1.53 2.74 -9.63
CA ARG A 244 -2.53 3.33 -8.74
C ARG A 244 -3.58 2.31 -8.30
N ILE A 245 -4.01 2.43 -7.06
CA ILE A 245 -5.17 1.71 -6.53
C ILE A 245 -6.12 2.72 -5.90
N TYR A 246 -7.38 2.69 -6.29
CA TYR A 246 -8.43 3.40 -5.57
C TYR A 246 -8.97 2.46 -4.49
N LYS A 247 -8.82 2.86 -3.21
CA LYS A 247 -9.13 2.01 -2.06
C LYS A 247 -10.45 2.44 -1.42
N HIS A 248 -11.30 1.47 -1.13
CA HIS A 248 -12.53 1.59 -0.36
C HIS A 248 -12.38 0.74 0.91
N TRP A 249 -12.45 1.37 2.06
CA TRP A 249 -12.42 0.69 3.36
C TRP A 249 -13.74 0.92 4.08
N ASP A 250 -14.35 -0.14 4.59
CA ASP A 250 -15.53 -0.09 5.48
C ASP A 250 -15.20 -0.82 6.78
N PHE A 251 -14.83 -0.05 7.82
CA PHE A 251 -14.41 -0.62 9.10
C PHE A 251 -15.46 -0.37 10.16
N ARG A 252 -15.78 -1.42 10.91
CA ARG A 252 -16.58 -1.34 12.14
C ARG A 252 -15.71 -1.72 13.33
N VAL A 253 -15.54 -0.77 14.24
CA VAL A 253 -14.74 -0.94 15.46
C VAL A 253 -15.52 -0.49 16.69
N SER A 254 -15.09 -0.98 17.86
CA SER A 254 -15.76 -0.78 19.14
C SER A 254 -15.28 0.49 19.88
N ASP A 255 -14.10 1.02 19.55
CA ASP A 255 -13.57 2.25 20.16
C ASP A 255 -14.49 3.46 19.96
N THR A 256 -14.96 4.03 21.07
CA THR A 256 -15.82 5.21 21.10
C THR A 256 -15.13 6.51 20.66
N HIS A 257 -13.78 6.52 20.60
CA HIS A 257 -13.01 7.66 20.13
C HIS A 257 -12.70 7.60 18.62
N THR A 258 -13.17 6.57 17.93
CA THR A 258 -12.92 6.36 16.50
C THR A 258 -14.20 6.57 15.70
N ALA A 259 -14.17 7.45 14.71
CA ALA A 259 -15.22 7.50 13.70
C ALA A 259 -15.09 6.27 12.79
N THR A 260 -16.14 5.45 12.71
CA THR A 260 -16.17 4.21 11.94
C THR A 260 -16.99 4.36 10.66
N GLY A 261 -16.83 3.44 9.71
CA GLY A 261 -17.58 3.40 8.47
C GLY A 261 -16.70 3.48 7.22
N LYS A 262 -17.29 4.04 6.16
CA LYS A 262 -16.75 3.99 4.80
C LYS A 262 -15.80 5.15 4.51
N MET A 263 -14.60 4.84 4.05
CA MET A 263 -13.62 5.79 3.54
C MET A 263 -13.18 5.36 2.15
N SER A 264 -13.03 6.32 1.24
CA SER A 264 -12.53 6.07 -0.12
C SER A 264 -11.44 7.07 -0.46
N PHE A 265 -10.33 6.59 -1.00
CA PHE A 265 -9.17 7.44 -1.28
C PHE A 265 -8.30 6.89 -2.41
N SER A 266 -7.66 7.81 -3.14
CA SER A 266 -6.68 7.45 -4.16
C SER A 266 -5.36 7.06 -3.50
N SER A 267 -4.85 5.88 -3.82
CA SER A 267 -3.67 5.27 -3.18
C SER A 267 -2.71 4.67 -4.23
N TYR A 268 -1.74 3.95 -3.70
CA TYR A 268 -0.78 3.09 -4.39
C TYR A 268 -0.89 1.65 -3.85
N PRO A 269 -0.32 0.65 -4.58
CA PRO A 269 -0.13 -0.71 -4.10
C PRO A 269 0.57 -0.81 -2.76
#